data_AF-A0A0G1L3W6-F1
#
_entry.id   AF-A0A0G1L3W6-F1
#
_cell.length_a   1.000
_cell.length_b   1.000
_cell.length_c   1.000
_cell.angle_alpha   90.00
_cell.angle_beta   90.00
_cell.angle_gamma   90.00
#
_symmetry.space_group_name_H-M   'P 1'
#
loop_
_entity.id
_entity.type
_entity.pdbx_description
1 polymer ?
#
loop_
_entity_poly.entity_id
_entity_poly.type
_entity_poly.pdbx_seq_one_letter_code
_entity_poly.pdbx_strand_id
1 'polypeptide(L)'
;IVIDGYVAGVFPPFKRGKFSLMWKAVEKLVEAHDVAYDALKGGIILPTGDVQVGVAHNWTYFNGMLGDVIQSSINEKITDAFERDGNRTDFVGFQYYCRVTVPSLYQPFGKFRPKGCYYGSHPGHGDVYPEGLYKSLKRLHKMYPRKDIFITEFGFPEGTDKKRPYWILETFRYVLQAKKEDVPIKGMLLWSLVDNFEWERGMEQKFGLFSEEELIRSLTPSIEGEIRSFEVWPVITKVITDPSPQSLNELQLCYRKAQMQFEVNI
;
A
#
# COMPACT_ATOMS: atom_id res chain seq x y z
N ILE A 1 -5.92 11.19 2.49
CA ILE A 1 -7.21 11.93 2.37
C ILE A 1 -7.41 12.99 3.46
N VAL A 2 -7.69 12.66 4.74
CA VAL A 2 -8.04 13.71 5.74
C VAL A 2 -6.90 14.71 6.00
N ILE A 3 -5.65 14.23 6.06
CA ILE A 3 -4.47 15.11 6.18
C ILE A 3 -4.30 15.93 4.90
N ASP A 4 -4.39 15.28 3.74
CA ASP A 4 -4.23 15.94 2.43
C ASP A 4 -5.30 17.00 2.18
N GLY A 5 -6.52 16.78 2.66
CA GLY A 5 -7.68 17.66 2.45
C GLY A 5 -7.78 18.81 3.44
N TYR A 6 -7.38 18.60 4.70
CA TYR A 6 -7.57 19.59 5.77
C TYR A 6 -6.29 20.24 6.29
N VAL A 7 -5.14 19.58 6.12
CA VAL A 7 -3.84 20.05 6.62
C VAL A 7 -2.93 20.48 5.47
N ALA A 8 -2.67 19.61 4.50
CA ALA A 8 -1.81 19.93 3.36
C ALA A 8 -2.53 20.78 2.30
N GLY A 9 -3.83 20.55 2.12
CA GLY A 9 -4.67 21.25 1.14
C GLY A 9 -4.34 20.89 -0.30
N VAL A 10 -4.00 19.61 -0.55
CA VAL A 10 -3.73 19.05 -1.89
C VAL A 10 -4.89 18.21 -2.41
N PHE A 11 -5.78 17.73 -1.52
CA PHE A 11 -7.03 17.09 -1.89
C PHE A 11 -8.23 17.97 -1.50
N PRO A 12 -9.42 17.77 -2.09
CA PRO A 12 -10.64 18.36 -1.55
C PRO A 12 -10.79 18.04 -0.04
N PRO A 13 -11.25 19.00 0.80
CA PRO A 13 -11.76 20.33 0.47
C PRO A 13 -10.70 21.46 0.42
N PHE A 14 -9.43 21.14 0.20
CA PHE A 14 -8.30 22.07 0.01
C PHE A 14 -8.09 23.06 1.18
N LYS A 15 -8.39 22.66 2.42
CA LYS A 15 -8.06 23.48 3.60
C LYS A 15 -6.60 23.26 3.99
N ARG A 16 -5.97 24.29 4.56
CA ARG A 16 -4.56 24.27 4.98
C ARG A 16 -4.44 24.55 6.47
N GLY A 17 -3.67 23.72 7.17
CA GLY A 17 -3.38 23.84 8.60
C GLY A 17 -4.59 23.72 9.53
N LYS A 18 -5.71 23.12 9.09
CA LYS A 18 -6.95 23.04 9.88
C LYS A 18 -7.05 21.71 10.64
N PHE A 19 -6.15 21.49 11.59
CA PHE A 19 -6.08 20.27 12.40
C PHE A 19 -7.37 19.96 13.18
N SER A 20 -8.01 20.97 13.78
CA SER A 20 -9.27 20.77 14.50
C SER A 20 -10.41 20.33 13.56
N LEU A 21 -10.43 20.85 12.34
CA LEU A 21 -11.43 20.47 11.34
C LEU A 21 -11.13 19.08 10.76
N MET A 22 -9.86 18.73 10.59
CA MET A 22 -9.43 17.37 10.23
C MET A 22 -9.96 16.35 11.24
N TRP A 23 -9.79 16.58 12.54
CA TRP A 23 -10.28 15.67 13.58
C TRP A 23 -11.82 15.57 13.60
N LYS A 24 -12.53 16.69 13.45
CA LYS A 24 -13.98 16.66 13.26
C LYS A 24 -14.41 15.82 12.05
N ALA A 25 -13.65 15.87 10.95
CA ALA A 25 -13.92 15.04 9.79
C ALA A 25 -13.68 13.55 10.08
N VAL A 26 -12.60 13.22 10.81
CA VAL A 26 -12.33 11.83 11.26
C VAL A 26 -13.48 11.32 12.14
N GLU A 27 -13.93 12.10 13.14
CA GLU A 27 -15.07 11.75 13.99
C GLU A 27 -16.33 11.43 13.17
N LYS A 28 -16.65 12.24 12.16
CA LYS A 28 -17.80 11.99 11.27
C LYS A 28 -17.63 10.78 10.36
N LEU A 29 -16.42 10.47 9.92
CA LEU A 29 -16.15 9.25 9.18
C LEU A 29 -16.28 8.01 10.08
N VAL A 30 -15.86 8.08 11.34
CA VAL A 30 -16.04 7.01 12.33
C VAL A 30 -17.53 6.79 12.62
N GLU A 31 -18.31 7.86 12.82
CA GLU A 31 -19.78 7.76 12.97
C GLU A 31 -20.44 7.11 11.75
N ALA A 32 -20.04 7.51 10.54
CA ALA A 32 -20.57 6.95 9.30
C ALA A 32 -20.22 5.46 9.14
N HIS A 33 -18.99 5.08 9.49
CA HIS A 33 -18.56 3.69 9.51
C HIS A 33 -19.39 2.84 10.49
N ASP A 34 -19.67 3.35 11.68
CA ASP A 34 -20.49 2.66 12.68
C ASP A 34 -21.91 2.40 12.19
N VAL A 35 -22.54 3.40 11.57
CA VAL A 35 -23.87 3.23 10.99
C VAL A 35 -23.86 2.16 9.90
N ALA A 36 -22.83 2.14 9.05
CA ALA A 36 -22.69 1.12 8.01
C ALA A 36 -22.44 -0.28 8.60
N TYR A 37 -21.57 -0.38 9.62
CA TYR A 37 -21.28 -1.62 10.33
C TYR A 37 -22.55 -2.19 10.97
N ASP A 38 -23.29 -1.36 11.71
CA ASP A 38 -24.52 -1.79 12.40
C ASP A 38 -25.62 -2.21 11.41
N ALA A 39 -25.75 -1.53 10.26
CA ALA A 39 -26.69 -1.92 9.21
C ALA A 39 -26.32 -3.26 8.54
N LEU A 40 -25.03 -3.51 8.31
CA LEU A 40 -24.54 -4.75 7.70
C LEU A 40 -24.63 -5.92 8.68
N LYS A 41 -24.22 -5.72 9.94
CA LYS A 41 -24.24 -6.77 10.98
C LYS A 41 -25.63 -7.03 11.54
N GLY A 42 -26.50 -6.02 11.57
CA GLY A 42 -27.88 -6.14 12.04
C GLY A 42 -28.81 -6.88 11.08
N GLY A 43 -28.33 -7.33 9.92
CA GLY A 43 -29.10 -8.11 8.96
C GLY A 43 -30.15 -7.29 8.19
N ILE A 44 -30.09 -5.96 8.25
CA ILE A 44 -31.01 -5.07 7.55
C ILE A 44 -30.81 -5.16 6.03
N ILE A 45 -29.55 -5.30 5.59
CA ILE A 45 -29.17 -5.27 4.17
C ILE A 45 -28.91 -6.69 3.62
N LEU A 46 -28.30 -7.57 4.41
CA LEU A 46 -27.96 -8.93 3.99
C LEU A 46 -28.52 -9.95 5.00
N PRO A 47 -29.33 -10.93 4.56
CA PRO A 47 -30.02 -11.87 5.46
C PRO A 47 -29.07 -12.75 6.29
N THR A 48 -27.84 -12.95 5.80
CA THR A 48 -26.80 -13.71 6.48
C THR A 48 -25.81 -12.72 7.09
N GLY A 49 -25.77 -12.62 8.42
CA GLY A 49 -24.84 -11.77 9.19
C GLY A 49 -23.36 -12.18 9.08
N ASP A 50 -22.98 -12.91 8.03
CA ASP A 50 -21.65 -13.49 7.78
C ASP A 50 -20.75 -12.57 6.95
N VAL A 51 -21.14 -11.30 6.76
CA VAL A 51 -20.29 -10.31 6.08
C VAL A 51 -19.21 -9.82 7.01
N GLN A 52 -17.97 -9.83 6.53
CA GLN A 52 -16.84 -9.17 7.18
C GLN A 52 -16.77 -7.70 6.77
N VAL A 53 -16.60 -6.82 7.75
CA VAL A 53 -16.53 -5.36 7.56
C VAL A 53 -15.22 -4.85 8.14
N GLY A 54 -14.47 -4.06 7.40
CA GLY A 54 -13.21 -3.47 7.86
C GLY A 54 -13.00 -2.08 7.28
N VAL A 55 -11.95 -1.40 7.76
CA VAL A 55 -11.55 -0.08 7.25
C VAL A 55 -10.15 -0.20 6.65
N ALA A 56 -9.95 0.40 5.48
CA ALA A 56 -8.65 0.47 4.82
C ALA A 56 -7.86 1.70 5.30
N HIS A 57 -6.65 1.47 5.82
CA HIS A 57 -5.77 2.50 6.35
C HIS A 57 -4.51 2.61 5.49
N ASN A 58 -4.28 3.80 4.93
CA ASN A 58 -3.02 4.11 4.27
C ASN A 58 -1.94 4.48 5.29
N TRP A 59 -0.92 3.63 5.38
CA TRP A 59 0.23 3.85 6.24
C TRP A 59 1.47 4.14 5.40
N THR A 60 1.89 5.40 5.43
CA THR A 60 3.23 5.77 4.94
C THR A 60 4.27 5.38 5.99
N TYR A 61 5.36 4.74 5.57
CA TYR A 61 6.46 4.46 6.50
C TYR A 61 7.36 5.69 6.64
N PHE A 62 7.36 6.30 7.81
CA PHE A 62 8.19 7.49 8.08
C PHE A 62 9.53 7.10 8.68
N ASN A 63 10.61 7.45 8.01
CA ASN A 63 11.98 7.21 8.48
C ASN A 63 12.65 8.50 8.97
N GLY A 64 13.65 8.37 9.84
CA GLY A 64 14.39 9.48 10.44
C GLY A 64 14.04 9.73 11.90
N MET A 65 14.67 10.73 12.52
CA MET A 65 14.58 11.01 13.97
C MET A 65 13.16 11.21 14.48
N LEU A 66 12.28 11.82 13.68
CA LEU A 66 10.88 12.06 14.02
C LEU A 66 9.92 11.02 13.42
N GLY A 67 10.45 10.00 12.74
CA GLY A 67 9.66 9.02 12.00
C GLY A 67 8.66 8.29 12.90
N ASP A 68 9.10 7.78 14.04
CA ASP A 68 8.23 7.08 14.99
C ASP A 68 7.16 7.99 15.61
N VAL A 69 7.52 9.23 15.93
CA VAL A 69 6.56 10.21 16.48
C VAL A 69 5.46 10.51 15.46
N ILE A 70 5.81 10.63 14.18
CA ILE A 70 4.86 10.90 13.09
C ILE A 70 4.00 9.65 12.84
N GLN A 71 4.59 8.46 12.77
CA GLN A 71 3.84 7.20 12.65
C GLN A 71 2.81 7.08 13.78
N SER A 72 3.21 7.28 15.03
CA SER A 72 2.27 7.23 16.15
C SER A 72 1.21 8.33 16.12
N SER A 73 1.57 9.55 15.72
CA SER A 73 0.65 10.69 15.76
C SER A 73 -0.35 10.70 14.60
N ILE A 74 -0.02 10.05 13.49
CA ILE A 74 -0.82 10.04 12.26
C ILE A 74 -1.39 8.65 12.02
N ASN A 75 -0.54 7.67 11.69
CA ASN A 75 -0.99 6.34 11.28
C ASN A 75 -1.73 5.66 12.43
N GLU A 76 -1.09 5.54 13.60
CA GLU A 76 -1.67 4.81 14.73
C GLU A 76 -2.92 5.50 15.28
N LYS A 77 -2.87 6.82 15.54
CA LYS A 77 -4.02 7.55 16.10
C LYS A 77 -5.25 7.55 15.20
N ILE A 78 -5.08 7.70 13.88
CA ILE A 78 -6.22 7.68 12.96
C ILE A 78 -6.77 6.26 12.88
N THR A 79 -5.90 5.25 12.73
CA THR A 79 -6.35 3.85 12.71
C THR A 79 -7.09 3.48 13.99
N ASP A 80 -6.58 3.88 15.15
CA ASP A 80 -7.20 3.60 16.45
C ASP A 80 -8.59 4.22 16.62
N ALA A 81 -8.80 5.42 16.06
CA ALA A 81 -10.11 6.06 16.07
C ALA A 81 -11.19 5.22 15.37
N PHE A 82 -10.84 4.47 14.32
CA PHE A 82 -11.77 3.56 13.63
C PHE A 82 -11.84 2.21 14.34
N GLU A 83 -10.69 1.59 14.59
CA GLU A 83 -10.60 0.21 15.05
C GLU A 83 -11.13 0.03 16.48
N ARG A 84 -10.84 0.96 17.42
CA ARG A 84 -11.31 0.96 18.82
C ARG A 84 -11.23 -0.42 19.48
N ASP A 85 -10.00 -0.90 19.65
CA ASP A 85 -9.65 -2.27 20.11
C ASP A 85 -10.24 -3.41 19.26
N GLY A 86 -10.71 -3.10 18.05
CA GLY A 86 -11.30 -4.05 17.12
C GLY A 86 -12.80 -4.30 17.34
N ASN A 87 -13.52 -3.43 18.04
CA ASN A 87 -14.94 -3.64 18.35
C ASN A 87 -15.88 -3.34 17.18
N ARG A 88 -15.41 -2.63 16.15
CA ARG A 88 -16.26 -2.11 15.05
C ARG A 88 -15.74 -2.49 13.66
N THR A 89 -14.84 -3.46 13.61
CA THR A 89 -14.24 -4.02 12.40
C THR A 89 -14.04 -5.51 12.62
N ASP A 90 -14.08 -6.34 11.59
CA ASP A 90 -13.76 -7.77 11.65
C ASP A 90 -12.30 -8.02 11.25
N PHE A 91 -11.76 -7.18 10.38
CA PHE A 91 -10.37 -7.19 9.91
C PHE A 91 -9.85 -5.76 9.75
N VAL A 92 -8.53 -5.63 9.69
CA VAL A 92 -7.88 -4.35 9.36
C VAL A 92 -7.46 -4.35 7.89
N GLY A 93 -7.92 -3.36 7.13
CA GLY A 93 -7.43 -3.08 5.79
C GLY A 93 -6.16 -2.23 5.87
N PHE A 94 -5.09 -2.65 5.19
CA PHE A 94 -3.80 -2.00 5.19
C PHE A 94 -3.39 -1.62 3.77
N GLN A 95 -2.98 -0.37 3.58
CA GLN A 95 -2.48 0.12 2.30
C GLN A 95 -1.03 0.61 2.45
N TYR A 96 -0.16 0.24 1.51
CA TYR A 96 1.25 0.59 1.56
C TYR A 96 1.83 0.90 0.18
N TYR A 97 2.62 1.97 0.11
CA TYR A 97 3.19 2.43 -1.16
C TYR A 97 4.69 2.70 -1.07
N CYS A 98 5.11 3.45 -0.05
CA CYS A 98 6.48 3.96 -0.01
C CYS A 98 6.94 4.34 1.40
N ARG A 99 8.24 4.66 1.47
CA ARG A 99 8.83 5.36 2.60
C ARG A 99 8.93 6.85 2.30
N VAL A 100 8.66 7.65 3.33
CA VAL A 100 8.99 9.07 3.38
C VAL A 100 10.06 9.26 4.44
N THR A 101 11.23 9.76 4.03
CA THR A 101 12.24 10.18 5.00
C THR A 101 11.93 11.60 5.43
N VAL A 102 11.57 11.75 6.70
CA VAL A 102 11.30 13.04 7.30
C VAL A 102 12.65 13.70 7.57
N PRO A 103 12.81 15.00 7.23
CA PRO A 103 14.10 15.65 7.28
C PRO A 103 14.77 15.54 8.67
N SER A 104 16.09 15.39 8.65
CA SER A 104 16.95 15.96 9.71
C SER A 104 16.61 17.44 9.85
N LEU A 105 16.75 18.06 11.02
CA LEU A 105 16.35 19.44 11.43
C LEU A 105 16.56 20.60 10.41
N TYR A 106 17.18 20.36 9.26
CA TYR A 106 17.69 21.31 8.28
C TYR A 106 17.08 21.23 6.86
N GLN A 107 16.07 20.40 6.57
CA GLN A 107 15.47 20.35 5.21
C GLN A 107 13.93 20.42 5.17
N PRO A 108 13.32 20.96 4.09
CA PRO A 108 11.87 20.98 3.93
C PRO A 108 11.29 19.58 3.63
N PHE A 109 10.06 19.33 4.10
CA PHE A 109 9.28 18.12 3.75
C PHE A 109 9.23 17.90 2.24
N GLY A 110 9.48 16.66 1.79
CA GLY A 110 9.39 16.26 0.39
C GLY A 110 10.58 16.62 -0.52
N LYS A 111 11.59 17.35 -0.02
CA LYS A 111 12.81 17.68 -0.78
C LYS A 111 14.05 16.91 -0.35
N PHE A 112 14.04 16.31 0.83
CA PHE A 112 15.16 15.51 1.30
C PHE A 112 15.18 14.14 0.62
N ARG A 113 16.25 13.85 -0.12
CA ARG A 113 16.49 12.56 -0.76
C ARG A 113 17.81 11.98 -0.26
N PRO A 114 17.79 11.07 0.72
CA PRO A 114 19.01 10.43 1.22
C PRO A 114 19.69 9.64 0.09
N LYS A 115 21.02 9.52 0.15
CA LYS A 115 21.75 8.57 -0.70
C LYS A 115 21.26 7.15 -0.43
N GLY A 116 21.22 6.31 -1.47
CA GLY A 116 20.75 4.92 -1.37
C GLY A 116 19.23 4.74 -1.33
N CYS A 117 18.47 5.80 -1.65
CA CYS A 117 17.01 5.73 -1.84
C CYS A 117 16.70 5.73 -3.34
N TYR A 118 15.95 4.74 -3.80
CA TYR A 118 15.55 4.61 -5.21
C TYR A 118 14.12 5.10 -5.41
N TYR A 119 13.89 5.98 -6.37
CA TYR A 119 12.59 6.61 -6.59
C TYR A 119 11.96 6.09 -7.88
N GLY A 120 10.62 6.09 -7.91
CA GLY A 120 9.85 5.84 -9.12
C GLY A 120 9.92 7.05 -10.07
N SER A 121 9.03 7.09 -11.05
CA SER A 121 8.96 8.22 -12.01
C SER A 121 8.62 9.54 -11.31
N HIS A 122 8.11 9.50 -10.08
CA HIS A 122 7.73 10.68 -9.31
C HIS A 122 8.31 10.64 -7.90
N PRO A 123 9.53 11.18 -7.73
CA PRO A 123 10.24 11.09 -6.46
C PRO A 123 9.58 11.79 -5.27
N GLY A 124 8.58 12.65 -5.52
CA GLY A 124 7.79 13.31 -4.47
C GLY A 124 6.79 12.38 -3.76
N HIS A 125 6.54 11.18 -4.29
CA HIS A 125 5.69 10.18 -3.64
C HIS A 125 6.39 9.50 -2.46
N GLY A 126 7.65 9.10 -2.65
CA GLY A 126 8.46 8.36 -1.69
C GLY A 126 9.38 7.38 -2.42
N ASP A 127 10.27 6.72 -1.67
CA ASP A 127 11.25 5.80 -2.23
C ASP A 127 10.86 4.33 -2.09
N VAL A 128 11.50 3.48 -2.91
CA VAL A 128 11.45 2.02 -2.90
C VAL A 128 11.92 1.53 -1.54
N TYR A 129 10.98 1.13 -0.70
CA TYR A 129 11.31 0.57 0.60
C TYR A 129 10.37 -0.58 1.00
N PRO A 130 10.46 -1.76 0.36
CA PRO A 130 9.61 -2.91 0.68
C PRO A 130 9.65 -3.34 2.16
N GLU A 131 10.80 -3.17 2.83
CA GLU A 131 10.95 -3.49 4.26
C GLU A 131 10.01 -2.67 5.17
N GLY A 132 9.63 -1.45 4.74
CA GLY A 132 8.69 -0.61 5.48
C GLY A 132 7.31 -1.24 5.61
N LEU A 133 6.88 -2.02 4.61
CA LEU A 133 5.64 -2.80 4.67
C LEU A 133 5.71 -3.84 5.79
N TYR A 134 6.78 -4.63 5.85
CA TYR A 134 6.98 -5.63 6.91
C TYR A 134 6.97 -5.01 8.30
N LYS A 135 7.69 -3.90 8.48
CA LYS A 135 7.73 -3.16 9.76
C LYS A 135 6.35 -2.63 10.15
N SER A 136 5.62 -2.09 9.19
CA SER A 136 4.27 -1.55 9.40
C SER A 136 3.27 -2.65 9.74
N LEU A 137 3.32 -3.79 9.06
CA LEU A 137 2.48 -4.96 9.35
C LEU A 137 2.71 -5.49 10.76
N LYS A 138 3.97 -5.63 11.19
CA LYS A 138 4.29 -6.05 12.57
C LYS A 138 3.79 -5.06 13.61
N ARG A 139 3.93 -3.76 13.33
CA ARG A 139 3.44 -2.69 14.20
C ARG A 139 1.92 -2.72 14.32
N LEU A 140 1.22 -2.88 13.20
CA LEU A 140 -0.22 -3.00 13.15
C LEU A 140 -0.72 -4.25 13.89
N HIS A 141 -0.08 -5.39 13.67
CA HIS A 141 -0.41 -6.64 14.37
C HIS A 141 -0.18 -6.53 15.88
N LYS A 142 0.87 -5.83 16.33
CA LYS A 142 1.09 -5.57 17.75
C LYS A 142 -0.04 -4.74 18.38
N MET A 143 -0.60 -3.79 17.64
CA MET A 143 -1.75 -2.98 18.11
C MET A 143 -3.04 -3.79 18.12
N TYR A 144 -3.28 -4.62 17.09
CA TYR A 144 -4.49 -5.41 16.92
C TYR A 144 -4.17 -6.91 16.79
N PRO A 145 -3.69 -7.57 17.86
CA PRO A 145 -3.14 -8.93 17.79
C PRO A 145 -4.17 -10.01 17.42
N ARG A 146 -5.47 -9.70 17.54
CA ARG A 146 -6.57 -10.61 17.25
C ARG A 146 -7.25 -10.34 15.91
N LYS A 147 -6.75 -9.38 15.12
CA LYS A 147 -7.34 -9.00 13.84
C LYS A 147 -6.58 -9.59 12.67
N ASP A 148 -7.35 -10.15 11.75
CA ASP A 148 -6.86 -10.46 10.42
C ASP A 148 -6.50 -9.18 9.67
N ILE A 149 -5.50 -9.26 8.78
CA ILE A 149 -5.03 -8.13 7.97
C ILE A 149 -5.25 -8.46 6.50
N PHE A 150 -5.89 -7.54 5.78
CA PHE A 150 -5.95 -7.54 4.32
C PHE A 150 -5.11 -6.39 3.80
N ILE A 151 -4.14 -6.67 2.93
CA ILE A 151 -3.39 -5.63 2.22
C ILE A 151 -4.29 -5.14 1.08
N THR A 152 -5.15 -4.18 1.35
CA THR A 152 -6.20 -3.74 0.43
C THR A 152 -5.65 -2.97 -0.76
N GLU A 153 -4.46 -2.37 -0.62
CA GLU A 153 -3.72 -1.78 -1.74
C GLU A 153 -2.21 -1.84 -1.46
N PHE A 154 -1.43 -2.20 -2.47
CA PHE A 154 -0.02 -1.90 -2.49
C PHE A 154 0.44 -1.65 -3.92
N GLY A 155 1.31 -0.66 -4.14
CA GLY A 155 1.74 -0.32 -5.49
C GLY A 155 2.96 0.60 -5.50
N PHE A 156 3.57 0.76 -6.67
CA PHE A 156 4.70 1.65 -6.87
C PHE A 156 4.63 2.38 -8.22
N PRO A 157 4.58 3.72 -8.24
CA PRO A 157 4.34 4.47 -9.48
C PRO A 157 5.62 4.60 -10.30
N GLU A 158 5.73 3.84 -11.39
CA GLU A 158 6.94 3.82 -12.22
C GLU A 158 6.61 3.47 -13.68
N GLY A 159 6.56 4.48 -14.54
CA GLY A 159 5.99 4.38 -15.89
C GLY A 159 6.81 3.62 -16.92
N THR A 160 8.10 3.33 -16.66
CA THR A 160 8.90 2.46 -17.54
C THR A 160 8.71 0.97 -17.22
N ASP A 161 8.09 0.68 -16.07
CA ASP A 161 7.89 -0.66 -15.52
C ASP A 161 9.18 -1.47 -15.38
N LYS A 162 10.34 -0.79 -15.27
CA LYS A 162 11.65 -1.41 -15.12
C LYS A 162 11.98 -1.73 -13.67
N LYS A 163 11.48 -0.91 -12.74
CA LYS A 163 11.76 -1.05 -11.30
C LYS A 163 10.62 -1.71 -10.54
N ARG A 164 9.38 -1.54 -10.99
CA ARG A 164 8.18 -2.05 -10.33
C ARG A 164 8.16 -3.59 -10.20
N PRO A 165 8.59 -4.39 -11.19
CA PRO A 165 8.69 -5.86 -11.06
C PRO A 165 9.46 -6.30 -9.81
N TYR A 166 10.66 -5.74 -9.61
CA TYR A 166 11.51 -6.05 -8.46
C TYR A 166 10.86 -5.57 -7.15
N TRP A 167 10.27 -4.37 -7.14
CA TRP A 167 9.56 -3.85 -5.98
C TRP A 167 8.40 -4.75 -5.53
N ILE A 168 7.59 -5.26 -6.47
CA ILE A 168 6.47 -6.17 -6.19
C ILE A 168 7.00 -7.46 -5.55
N LEU A 169 8.04 -8.06 -6.13
CA LEU A 169 8.64 -9.31 -5.66
C LEU A 169 9.26 -9.16 -4.26
N GLU A 170 10.01 -8.09 -4.01
CA GLU A 170 10.58 -7.82 -2.69
C GLU A 170 9.50 -7.54 -1.65
N THR A 171 8.45 -6.82 -2.02
CA THR A 171 7.31 -6.56 -1.13
C THR A 171 6.60 -7.87 -0.78
N PHE A 172 6.39 -8.75 -1.76
CA PHE A 172 5.82 -10.07 -1.54
C PHE A 172 6.70 -10.94 -0.62
N ARG A 173 8.04 -10.91 -0.81
CA ARG A 173 8.99 -11.60 0.08
C ARG A 173 8.84 -11.16 1.53
N TYR A 174 8.68 -9.86 1.77
CA TYR A 174 8.43 -9.30 3.11
C TYR A 174 7.06 -9.68 3.69
N VAL A 175 6.04 -9.84 2.86
CA VAL A 175 4.75 -10.40 3.29
C VAL A 175 4.90 -11.85 3.75
N LEU A 176 5.61 -12.68 2.98
CA LEU A 176 5.89 -14.07 3.38
C LEU A 176 6.68 -14.13 4.69
N GLN A 177 7.64 -13.22 4.87
CA GLN A 177 8.38 -13.10 6.14
C GLN A 177 7.45 -12.74 7.31
N ALA A 178 6.55 -11.76 7.14
CA ALA A 178 5.57 -11.42 8.17
C ALA A 178 4.65 -12.60 8.50
N LYS A 179 4.17 -13.33 7.50
CA LYS A 179 3.35 -14.54 7.70
C LYS A 179 4.11 -15.64 8.45
N LYS A 180 5.41 -15.81 8.18
CA LYS A 180 6.27 -16.76 8.91
C LYS A 180 6.45 -16.38 10.39
N GLU A 181 6.25 -15.11 10.72
CA GLU A 181 6.25 -14.57 12.09
C GLU A 181 4.82 -14.39 12.64
N ASP A 182 3.88 -15.23 12.19
CA ASP A 182 2.50 -15.34 12.67
C ASP A 182 1.61 -14.10 12.48
N VAL A 183 2.00 -13.14 11.63
CA VAL A 183 1.12 -12.03 11.26
C VAL A 183 -0.05 -12.57 10.39
N PRO A 184 -1.33 -12.35 10.78
CA PRO A 184 -2.49 -13.01 10.16
C PRO A 184 -2.94 -12.34 8.86
N ILE A 185 -2.09 -12.40 7.83
CA ILE A 185 -2.35 -11.78 6.52
C ILE A 185 -3.24 -12.70 5.67
N LYS A 186 -4.42 -12.22 5.29
CA LYS A 186 -5.44 -13.01 4.57
C LYS A 186 -5.50 -12.77 3.07
N GLY A 187 -5.07 -11.61 2.60
CA GLY A 187 -5.09 -11.29 1.17
C GLY A 187 -4.27 -10.05 0.85
N MET A 188 -3.99 -9.86 -0.43
CA MET A 188 -3.33 -8.67 -0.95
C MET A 188 -3.87 -8.28 -2.33
N LEU A 189 -4.05 -6.99 -2.56
CA LEU A 189 -4.50 -6.43 -3.82
C LEU A 189 -3.45 -5.46 -4.35
N LEU A 190 -2.93 -5.75 -5.54
CA LEU A 190 -1.98 -4.88 -6.21
C LEU A 190 -2.72 -3.66 -6.78
N TRP A 191 -2.29 -2.46 -6.37
CA TRP A 191 -2.72 -1.20 -6.96
C TRP A 191 -1.76 -0.84 -8.12
N SER A 192 -2.20 -0.78 -9.36
CA SER A 192 -3.58 -0.93 -9.86
C SER A 192 -3.65 -1.92 -11.03
N LEU A 193 -4.85 -2.33 -11.41
CA LEU A 193 -5.06 -3.12 -12.62
C LEU A 193 -4.64 -2.32 -13.86
N VAL A 194 -5.04 -1.05 -13.92
CA VAL A 194 -4.85 -0.16 -15.07
C VAL A 194 -4.33 1.18 -14.61
N ASP A 195 -3.52 1.83 -15.43
CA ASP A 195 -3.23 3.25 -15.28
C ASP A 195 -4.53 4.04 -15.23
N ASN A 196 -4.63 4.96 -14.28
CA ASN A 196 -5.86 5.71 -14.03
C ASN A 196 -5.53 7.15 -13.60
N PHE A 197 -6.59 7.91 -13.30
CA PHE A 197 -6.48 9.28 -12.81
C PHE A 197 -6.02 9.29 -11.35
N GLU A 198 -4.75 9.58 -11.13
CA GLU A 198 -4.09 9.57 -9.82
C GLU A 198 -4.24 10.94 -9.14
N TRP A 199 -5.50 11.30 -8.92
CA TRP A 199 -5.95 12.46 -8.13
C TRP A 199 -5.37 13.79 -8.59
N GLU A 200 -4.71 14.54 -7.70
CA GLU A 200 -4.11 15.84 -8.00
C GLU A 200 -2.98 15.76 -9.04
N ARG A 201 -2.48 14.55 -9.31
CA ARG A 201 -1.38 14.27 -10.25
C ARG A 201 -1.86 13.87 -11.64
N GLY A 202 -3.17 13.82 -11.85
CA GLY A 202 -3.76 13.45 -13.15
C GLY A 202 -3.25 12.10 -13.64
N MET A 203 -2.91 12.03 -14.94
CA MET A 203 -2.44 10.79 -15.57
C MET A 203 -0.92 10.60 -15.52
N GLU A 204 -0.20 11.45 -14.77
CA GLU A 204 1.27 11.42 -14.74
C GLU A 204 1.79 10.16 -14.01
N GLN A 205 1.18 9.79 -12.89
CA GLN A 205 1.55 8.57 -12.17
C GLN A 205 1.04 7.33 -12.91
N LYS A 206 1.91 6.34 -13.03
CA LYS A 206 1.60 5.06 -13.66
C LYS A 206 1.71 3.96 -12.61
N PHE A 207 0.58 3.44 -12.14
CA PHE A 207 0.49 2.33 -11.19
C PHE A 207 -0.01 1.03 -11.83
N GLY A 208 -0.61 1.12 -13.02
CA GLY A 208 -1.30 0.01 -13.65
C GLY A 208 -0.39 -1.12 -14.06
N LEU A 209 -0.81 -2.36 -13.82
CA LEU A 209 -0.24 -3.52 -14.52
C LEU A 209 -0.30 -3.36 -16.05
N PHE A 210 -1.35 -2.68 -16.51
CA PHE A 210 -1.60 -2.38 -17.91
C PHE A 210 -1.79 -0.88 -18.12
N SER A 211 -1.34 -0.36 -19.27
CA SER A 211 -1.88 0.90 -19.79
C SER A 211 -3.30 0.70 -20.32
N GLU A 212 -4.02 1.79 -20.60
CA GLU A 212 -5.34 1.73 -21.23
C GLU A 212 -5.30 1.01 -22.60
N GLU A 213 -4.26 1.24 -23.40
CA GLU A 213 -4.08 0.60 -24.70
C GLU A 213 -3.81 -0.91 -24.60
N GLU A 214 -3.12 -1.34 -23.54
CA GLU A 214 -2.76 -2.73 -23.30
C GLU A 214 -3.94 -3.57 -22.85
N LEU A 215 -4.93 -2.97 -22.18
CA LEU A 215 -6.16 -3.67 -21.81
C LEU A 215 -7.00 -4.11 -23.02
N ILE A 216 -6.94 -3.35 -24.11
CA ILE A 216 -7.80 -3.56 -25.28
C ILE A 216 -7.09 -4.29 -26.43
N ARG A 217 -5.86 -4.76 -26.20
CA ARG A 217 -5.03 -5.46 -27.18
C ARG A 217 -4.48 -6.75 -26.60
N SER A 218 -4.02 -7.65 -27.48
CA SER A 218 -3.25 -8.81 -27.04
C SER A 218 -1.95 -8.35 -26.38
N LEU A 219 -1.68 -8.87 -25.18
CA LEU A 219 -0.45 -8.58 -24.46
C LEU A 219 0.75 -9.14 -25.23
N THR A 220 1.74 -8.30 -25.46
CA THR A 220 3.04 -8.71 -26.02
C THR A 220 3.95 -9.08 -24.86
N PRO A 221 4.48 -10.33 -24.80
CA PRO A 221 5.47 -10.71 -23.80
C PRO A 221 6.68 -9.77 -23.80
N SER A 222 7.34 -9.64 -22.64
CA SER A 222 8.56 -8.84 -22.58
C SER A 222 9.63 -9.39 -23.51
N ILE A 223 10.43 -8.49 -24.08
CA ILE A 223 11.60 -8.89 -24.87
C ILE A 223 12.61 -9.66 -24.02
N GLU A 224 13.47 -10.44 -24.65
CA GLU A 224 14.46 -11.23 -23.94
C GLU A 224 15.35 -10.35 -23.04
N GLY A 225 15.50 -10.77 -21.78
CA GLY A 225 16.25 -10.02 -20.76
C GLY A 225 15.41 -9.02 -19.96
N GLU A 226 14.17 -8.75 -20.35
CA GLU A 226 13.26 -7.86 -19.64
C GLU A 226 12.13 -8.62 -18.94
N ILE A 227 11.47 -7.94 -18.00
CA ILE A 227 10.27 -8.44 -17.34
C ILE A 227 9.38 -7.29 -16.93
N ARG A 228 8.06 -7.47 -17.05
CA ARG A 228 7.05 -6.48 -16.70
C ARG A 228 6.16 -6.93 -15.55
N SER A 229 5.54 -5.97 -14.89
CA SER A 229 4.74 -6.23 -13.69
C SER A 229 3.56 -7.18 -13.95
N PHE A 230 2.96 -7.12 -15.15
CA PHE A 230 1.87 -8.03 -15.52
C PHE A 230 2.32 -9.48 -15.70
N GLU A 231 3.61 -9.74 -15.93
CA GLU A 231 4.18 -11.10 -15.98
C GLU A 231 4.54 -11.59 -14.58
N VAL A 232 4.96 -10.68 -13.69
CA VAL A 232 5.30 -10.99 -12.30
C VAL A 232 4.07 -11.40 -11.49
N TRP A 233 2.98 -10.64 -11.58
CA TRP A 233 1.83 -10.81 -10.70
C TRP A 233 1.19 -12.21 -10.79
N PRO A 234 0.97 -12.79 -11.99
CA PRO A 234 0.47 -14.17 -12.13
C PRO A 234 1.41 -15.24 -11.55
N VAL A 235 2.72 -15.03 -11.60
CA VAL A 235 3.70 -15.97 -11.02
C VAL A 235 3.58 -15.99 -9.50
N ILE A 236 3.41 -14.82 -8.87
CA ILE A 236 3.17 -14.70 -7.44
C ILE A 236 1.86 -15.39 -7.05
N THR A 237 0.76 -15.11 -7.76
CA THR A 237 -0.55 -15.71 -7.43
C THR A 237 -0.51 -17.23 -7.57
N LYS A 238 0.14 -17.75 -8.61
CA LYS A 238 0.35 -19.20 -8.83
C LYS A 238 1.09 -19.86 -7.68
N VAL A 239 2.16 -19.26 -7.16
CA VAL A 239 2.91 -19.83 -6.02
C VAL A 239 2.08 -19.85 -4.74
N ILE A 240 1.21 -18.84 -4.54
CA ILE A 240 0.35 -18.78 -3.36
C ILE A 240 -0.74 -19.87 -3.42
N THR A 241 -1.29 -20.14 -4.60
CA THR A 241 -2.40 -21.11 -4.78
C THR A 241 -1.94 -22.54 -5.04
N ASP A 242 -0.74 -22.73 -5.61
CA ASP A 242 -0.13 -24.01 -5.94
C ASP A 242 1.41 -23.96 -5.73
N PRO A 243 1.90 -24.15 -4.48
CA PRO A 243 3.32 -24.14 -4.18
C PRO A 243 4.01 -25.46 -4.55
N SER A 244 4.23 -25.67 -5.85
CA SER A 244 4.98 -26.80 -6.40
C SER A 244 6.45 -26.45 -6.68
N PRO A 245 7.37 -27.44 -6.79
CA PRO A 245 8.75 -27.17 -7.20
C PRO A 245 8.85 -26.39 -8.52
N GLN A 246 7.89 -26.59 -9.43
CA GLN A 246 7.82 -25.87 -10.69
C GLN A 246 7.46 -24.40 -10.52
N SER A 247 6.39 -24.08 -9.76
CA SER A 247 5.98 -22.69 -9.54
C SER A 247 7.02 -21.91 -8.73
N LEU A 248 7.70 -22.57 -7.77
CA LEU A 248 8.80 -21.97 -7.02
C LEU A 248 10.02 -21.68 -7.92
N ASN A 249 10.37 -22.57 -8.85
CA ASN A 249 11.46 -22.33 -9.79
C ASN A 249 11.12 -21.18 -10.76
N GLU A 250 9.87 -21.10 -11.21
CA GLU A 250 9.36 -19.99 -12.04
C GLU A 250 9.48 -18.65 -11.31
N LEU A 251 9.06 -18.59 -10.04
CA LEU A 251 9.23 -17.41 -9.18
C LEU A 251 10.70 -17.03 -9.01
N GLN A 252 11.59 -18.00 -8.79
CA GLN A 252 13.03 -17.75 -8.63
C GLN A 252 13.67 -17.22 -9.93
N LEU A 253 13.20 -17.65 -11.10
CA LEU A 253 13.66 -17.13 -12.39
C LEU A 253 13.13 -15.70 -12.60
N CYS A 254 11.85 -15.48 -12.32
CA CYS A 254 11.18 -14.17 -12.36
C CYS A 254 11.92 -13.16 -11.46
N TYR A 255 12.25 -13.56 -10.23
CA TYR A 255 13.02 -12.75 -9.28
C TYR A 255 14.39 -12.35 -9.82
N ARG A 256 15.16 -13.31 -10.34
CA ARG A 256 16.51 -13.04 -10.89
C ARG A 256 16.46 -12.05 -12.05
N LYS A 257 15.51 -12.20 -12.97
CA LYS A 257 15.31 -11.26 -14.08
C LYS A 257 14.96 -9.86 -13.59
N ALA A 258 13.97 -9.76 -12.68
CA ALA A 258 13.54 -8.49 -12.13
C ALA A 258 14.66 -7.76 -11.37
N GLN A 259 15.47 -8.51 -10.61
CA GLN A 259 16.63 -7.98 -9.89
C GLN A 259 17.68 -7.42 -10.86
N MET A 260 18.09 -8.18 -11.89
CA MET A 260 19.04 -7.70 -12.89
C MET A 260 18.52 -6.46 -13.61
N GLN A 261 17.24 -6.46 -14.00
CA GLN A 261 16.59 -5.31 -14.63
C GLN A 261 16.58 -4.10 -13.69
N PHE A 262 16.33 -4.28 -12.40
CA PHE A 262 16.37 -3.20 -11.42
C PHE A 262 17.80 -2.63 -11.29
N GLU A 263 18.80 -3.48 -11.12
CA GLU A 263 20.20 -3.08 -10.90
C GLU A 263 20.80 -2.26 -12.06
N VAL A 264 20.40 -2.52 -13.31
CA VAL A 264 20.87 -1.73 -14.46
C VAL A 264 20.12 -0.40 -14.65
N ASN A 265 19.01 -0.18 -13.93
CA ASN A 265 18.13 0.99 -14.07
C ASN A 265 18.10 1.92 -12.84
N ILE A 266 19.02 1.74 -11.88
CA ILE A 266 19.11 2.51 -10.63
C ILE A 266 20.24 3.53 -10.59
#